data_AF-A0AAX7VJK9-F1
#
_entry.id   AF-A0AAX7VJK9-F1
#
_cell.length_a   1.000
_cell.length_b   1.000
_cell.length_c   1.000
_cell.angle_alpha   90.00
_cell.angle_beta   90.00
_cell.angle_gamma   90.00
#
_symmetry.space_group_name_H-M   'P 1'
#
loop_
_entity.id
_entity.type
_entity.pdbx_description
1 polymer ?
#
loop_
_entity_poly.entity_id
_entity_poly.type
_entity_poly.pdbx_seq_one_letter_code
_entity_poly.pdbx_strand_id
1 'polypeptide(L)'
;MASVHESLYFNPMMTNGVVHANVFGIKDWVTPYKISVLALLYEMTASKITLPERRRLNKLILPLQQGPDLTLGQFLKTVEECCPQTAYAVKLRLHEMADGELKDMEYFFSTLPTPFTAFDTEAYKTSVVGLFMRHMLLAYNKLSFSQVYKLYKSLQHYYHSHYAKPMDGQVSDNTPSRGPLSQKQAEYFLARQAYLLKNDENKALKPAALQEELNNMLKFNPDFAEAHYLNYLNSMRVQDIFLSAHSLLHYFDRLILSGNDGKSNGDEGYGRSLRYAALNLASLHCRFGHYQQADLALQEAIRIAQESNDHVCLQHCLSWLYTLEQMKGSDSTVLTEDSVKMAAHFCLPYLASLGIQSLVQQGATQGKTAHKLMDALKDTDILHWKHSLSELIEISLAQTTSIWRMYGKSTMSLQQAQLLLNMSSLEPVNFGVQQNNTEGFAVVLCHLAELHAEQVCFRVLGCSSKQIILHLKEQFPPHTQHAKLWMLCDLKIQFERHMNEGKYHLAEPLVTAIAALNQTEGLYRKAQVLKALNRNTEAYHILQQLQARCEKAKCTEMVIRLHLAVQIPACVYAKIPHMVYLLHLLSLVSAADVGAYSGPQSSHGQRSCHAAGSPLSDGSGWVQAKQTRASR
;
A
#
# COMPACT_ATOMS: atom_id res chain seq x y z
N MET A 1 -25.34 22.95 5.71
CA MET A 1 -25.13 23.83 6.89
C MET A 1 -25.29 23.09 8.21
N ALA A 2 -26.31 22.24 8.39
CA ALA A 2 -26.49 21.45 9.63
C ALA A 2 -25.28 20.57 10.01
N SER A 3 -24.70 19.82 9.07
CA SER A 3 -23.57 18.91 9.32
C SER A 3 -22.30 19.59 9.88
N VAL A 4 -22.07 20.87 9.57
CA VAL A 4 -20.99 21.66 10.21
C VAL A 4 -21.28 21.86 11.70
N HIS A 5 -22.54 22.11 12.06
CA HIS A 5 -22.98 22.30 13.44
C HIS A 5 -22.90 21.00 14.26
N GLU A 6 -23.25 19.86 13.69
CA GLU A 6 -23.16 18.55 14.36
C GLU A 6 -21.70 18.14 14.62
N SER A 7 -20.81 18.39 13.65
CA SER A 7 -19.37 18.13 13.80
C SER A 7 -18.73 18.88 14.99
N LEU A 8 -19.29 20.02 15.39
CA LEU A 8 -18.79 20.83 16.51
C LEU A 8 -19.17 20.29 17.90
N TYR A 9 -20.15 19.38 18.01
CA TYR A 9 -20.56 18.79 19.29
C TYR A 9 -19.83 17.48 19.62
N PHE A 10 -19.46 16.70 18.60
CA PHE A 10 -18.84 15.37 18.78
C PHE A 10 -17.31 15.35 18.64
N ASN A 11 -16.66 16.45 18.24
CA ASN A 11 -15.20 16.53 18.30
C ASN A 11 -14.72 16.73 19.77
N PRO A 12 -13.79 15.92 20.29
CA PRO A 12 -13.21 16.13 21.62
C PRO A 12 -12.24 17.32 21.60
N MET A 13 -12.79 18.53 21.83
CA MET A 13 -12.10 19.80 21.74
C MET A 13 -11.94 20.47 23.12
N MET A 14 -10.96 21.37 23.22
CA MET A 14 -10.81 22.24 24.39
C MET A 14 -11.98 23.24 24.49
N THR A 15 -12.96 22.88 25.30
CA THR A 15 -14.12 23.71 25.67
C THR A 15 -13.71 24.70 26.77
N ASN A 16 -13.42 25.94 26.37
CA ASN A 16 -13.23 27.04 27.31
C ASN A 16 -14.61 27.61 27.69
N GLY A 17 -15.07 27.37 28.92
CA GLY A 17 -16.42 27.74 29.38
C GLY A 17 -16.72 29.25 29.38
N VAL A 18 -15.73 30.12 29.19
CA VAL A 18 -15.92 31.57 29.01
C VAL A 18 -16.12 31.93 27.52
N VAL A 19 -15.74 31.04 26.59
CA VAL A 19 -15.75 31.26 25.15
C VAL A 19 -16.75 30.30 24.49
N HIS A 20 -18.04 30.57 24.66
CA HIS A 20 -19.15 29.80 24.07
C HIS A 20 -19.10 29.69 22.52
N ALA A 21 -18.30 30.52 21.84
CA ALA A 21 -18.17 30.55 20.39
C ALA A 21 -16.92 29.78 19.88
N ASN A 22 -16.87 28.46 20.08
CA ASN A 22 -15.79 27.61 19.55
C ASN A 22 -15.95 27.30 18.03
N VAL A 23 -16.44 28.29 17.26
CA VAL A 23 -16.81 28.22 15.82
C VAL A 23 -15.64 27.76 14.92
N PHE A 24 -14.41 27.96 15.38
CA PHE A 24 -13.20 27.36 14.80
C PHE A 24 -12.43 26.61 15.90
N GLY A 25 -12.84 25.38 16.19
CA GLY A 25 -12.14 24.49 17.12
C GLY A 25 -10.74 24.13 16.62
N ILE A 26 -9.75 24.18 17.50
CA ILE A 26 -8.35 23.96 17.16
C ILE A 26 -7.92 22.56 17.61
N LYS A 27 -7.49 21.72 16.65
CA LYS A 27 -6.94 20.38 16.88
C LYS A 27 -5.51 20.39 17.46
N ASP A 28 -4.82 21.53 17.38
CA ASP A 28 -3.45 21.71 17.86
C ASP A 28 -3.39 22.01 19.36
N TRP A 29 -2.54 21.28 20.08
CA TRP A 29 -2.21 21.51 21.49
C TRP A 29 -0.77 22.03 21.64
N VAL A 30 -0.59 23.02 22.52
CA VAL A 30 0.73 23.54 22.93
C VAL A 30 1.31 22.65 24.03
N THR A 31 2.58 22.30 23.90
CA THR A 31 3.30 21.40 24.83
C THR A 31 4.67 21.99 25.19
N PRO A 32 5.33 21.55 26.27
CA PRO A 32 6.68 21.99 26.63
C PRO A 32 7.73 21.78 25.52
N TYR A 33 7.62 20.67 24.78
CA TYR A 33 8.44 20.45 23.59
C TYR A 33 8.18 21.50 22.50
N LYS A 34 6.91 21.81 22.19
CA LYS A 34 6.58 22.84 21.19
C LYS A 34 6.98 24.25 21.64
N ILE A 35 6.97 24.56 22.94
CA ILE A 35 7.57 25.78 23.49
C ILE A 35 9.08 25.81 23.23
N SER A 36 9.76 24.68 23.39
CA SER A 36 11.20 24.53 23.07
C SER A 36 11.49 24.76 21.57
N VAL A 37 10.63 24.24 20.68
CA VAL A 37 10.71 24.50 19.23
C VAL A 37 10.43 25.97 18.90
N LEU A 38 9.46 26.63 19.57
CA LEU A 38 9.22 28.07 19.40
C LEU A 38 10.41 28.92 19.86
N ALA A 39 11.05 28.56 20.98
CA ALA A 39 12.26 29.23 21.47
C ALA A 39 13.42 29.09 20.47
N LEU A 40 13.62 27.91 19.88
CA LEU A 40 14.58 27.69 18.79
C LEU A 40 14.28 28.55 17.57
N LEU A 41 13.02 28.59 17.12
CA LEU A 41 12.64 29.42 15.96
C LEU A 41 12.84 30.91 16.23
N TYR A 42 12.54 31.38 17.45
CA TYR A 42 12.79 32.76 17.87
C TYR A 42 14.29 33.08 17.85
N GLU A 43 15.13 32.27 18.52
CA GLU A 43 16.58 32.45 18.53
C GLU A 43 17.19 32.41 17.13
N MET A 44 16.68 31.56 16.24
CA MET A 44 17.13 31.53 14.84
C MET A 44 16.79 32.79 14.03
N THR A 45 15.80 33.58 14.46
CA THR A 45 15.49 34.90 13.86
C THR A 45 16.15 36.08 14.57
N ALA A 46 16.54 35.93 15.83
CA ALA A 46 17.15 36.99 16.64
C ALA A 46 18.69 36.97 16.62
N SER A 47 19.30 35.79 16.58
CA SER A 47 20.75 35.59 16.70
C SER A 47 21.47 35.49 15.35
N LYS A 48 22.68 36.04 15.26
CA LYS A 48 23.53 36.01 14.05
C LYS A 48 24.23 34.65 13.85
N ILE A 49 23.47 33.64 13.41
CA ILE A 49 23.97 32.29 13.15
C ILE A 49 24.77 32.24 11.84
N THR A 50 25.88 31.48 11.81
CA THR A 50 26.68 31.32 10.59
C THR A 50 25.96 30.51 9.50
N LEU A 51 26.21 30.81 8.22
CA LEU A 51 25.59 30.11 7.09
C LEU A 51 25.67 28.55 7.14
N PRO A 52 26.81 27.90 7.50
CA PRO A 52 26.88 26.43 7.56
C PRO A 52 26.15 25.82 8.77
N GLU A 53 26.00 26.56 9.87
CA GLU A 53 25.18 26.13 11.02
C GLU A 53 23.70 26.31 10.72
N ARG A 54 23.32 27.47 10.16
CA ARG A 54 21.96 27.75 9.69
C ARG A 54 21.50 26.75 8.63
N ARG A 55 22.38 26.30 7.73
CA ARG A 55 22.08 25.22 6.77
C ARG A 55 21.86 23.86 7.45
N ARG A 56 22.47 23.58 8.60
CA ARG A 56 22.20 22.38 9.41
C ARG A 56 20.87 22.50 10.14
N LEU A 57 20.64 23.59 10.87
CA LEU A 57 19.39 23.86 11.57
C LEU A 57 18.17 23.87 10.64
N ASN A 58 18.28 24.46 9.43
CA ASN A 58 17.21 24.46 8.44
C ASN A 58 16.79 23.05 7.96
N LYS A 59 17.68 22.05 8.01
CA LYS A 59 17.32 20.65 7.77
C LYS A 59 16.59 20.01 8.96
N LEU A 60 16.81 20.50 10.17
CA LEU A 60 16.29 19.98 11.42
C LEU A 60 14.92 20.59 11.80
N ILE A 61 14.64 21.85 11.44
CA ILE A 61 13.37 22.54 11.75
C ILE A 61 12.15 21.71 11.32
N LEU A 62 12.08 21.25 10.07
CA LEU A 62 10.89 20.58 9.56
C LEU A 62 10.64 19.21 10.26
N PRO A 63 11.66 18.34 10.44
CA PRO A 63 11.56 17.20 11.34
C PRO A 63 11.11 17.53 12.77
N LEU A 64 11.61 18.61 13.38
CA LEU A 64 11.21 19.00 14.75
C LEU A 64 9.76 19.52 14.82
N GLN A 65 9.27 20.21 13.77
CA GLN A 65 7.90 20.73 13.71
C GLN A 65 6.84 19.66 13.44
N GLN A 66 7.17 18.62 12.67
CA GLN A 66 6.23 17.56 12.25
C GLN A 66 6.42 16.25 13.03
N GLY A 67 7.56 16.07 13.71
CA GLY A 67 7.87 14.88 14.50
C GLY A 67 7.10 14.78 15.82
N PRO A 68 7.23 13.64 16.53
CA PRO A 68 6.68 13.47 17.86
C PRO A 68 7.41 14.37 18.88
N ASP A 69 6.74 14.66 20.00
CA ASP A 69 7.34 15.43 21.09
C ASP A 69 8.54 14.69 21.70
N LEU A 70 9.71 15.35 21.73
CA LEU A 70 10.96 14.82 22.29
C LEU A 70 11.12 15.20 23.76
N THR A 71 11.96 14.46 24.50
CA THR A 71 12.44 14.91 25.81
C THR A 71 13.44 16.07 25.66
N LEU A 72 13.57 16.93 26.69
CA LEU A 72 14.45 18.10 26.63
C LEU A 72 15.91 17.74 26.30
N GLY A 73 16.43 16.62 26.84
CA GLY A 73 17.79 16.17 26.56
C GLY A 73 18.00 15.71 25.11
N GLN A 74 17.02 15.00 24.54
CA GLN A 74 17.05 14.63 23.11
C GLN A 74 16.97 15.88 22.23
N PHE A 75 16.06 16.80 22.54
CA PHE A 75 15.90 18.06 21.80
C PHE A 75 17.19 18.88 21.84
N LEU A 76 17.71 19.23 23.02
CA LEU A 76 18.91 20.05 23.17
C LEU A 76 20.11 19.40 22.45
N LYS A 77 20.31 18.09 22.58
CA LYS A 77 21.39 17.38 21.88
C LYS A 77 21.30 17.52 20.36
N THR A 78 20.12 17.34 19.76
CA THR A 78 19.96 17.50 18.29
C THR A 78 20.22 18.93 17.80
N VAL A 79 19.94 19.95 18.63
CA VAL A 79 20.26 21.35 18.32
C VAL A 79 21.75 21.63 18.52
N GLU A 80 22.36 21.08 19.58
CA GLU A 80 23.78 21.25 19.92
C GLU A 80 24.72 20.64 18.85
N GLU A 81 24.37 19.47 18.31
CA GLU A 81 25.03 18.84 17.16
C GLU A 81 24.97 19.70 15.87
N CYS A 82 24.00 20.63 15.77
CA CYS A 82 23.86 21.56 14.65
C CYS A 82 24.51 22.93 14.88
N CYS A 83 24.31 23.53 16.07
CA CYS A 83 24.86 24.81 16.51
C CYS A 83 24.82 24.92 18.06
N PRO A 84 25.96 24.81 18.76
CA PRO A 84 25.99 24.80 20.22
C PRO A 84 25.62 26.17 20.83
N GLN A 85 25.91 27.28 20.13
CA GLN A 85 25.54 28.63 20.58
C GLN A 85 24.01 28.80 20.65
N THR A 86 23.29 28.33 19.62
CA THR A 86 21.82 28.38 19.60
C THR A 86 21.23 27.42 20.63
N ALA A 87 21.81 26.22 20.81
CA ALA A 87 21.38 25.29 21.86
C ALA A 87 21.50 25.90 23.27
N TYR A 88 22.60 26.61 23.55
CA TYR A 88 22.80 27.32 24.82
C TYR A 88 21.81 28.47 25.01
N ALA A 89 21.56 29.29 23.98
CA ALA A 89 20.59 30.39 24.04
C ALA A 89 19.16 29.87 24.31
N VAL A 90 18.75 28.80 23.62
CA VAL A 90 17.45 28.14 23.85
C VAL A 90 17.36 27.54 25.25
N LYS A 91 18.43 26.91 25.75
CA LYS A 91 18.50 26.41 27.13
C LYS A 91 18.34 27.54 28.16
N LEU A 92 18.96 28.70 27.94
CA LEU A 92 18.87 29.86 28.83
C LEU A 92 17.44 30.43 28.84
N ARG A 93 16.85 30.65 27.66
CA ARG A 93 15.45 31.14 27.55
C ARG A 93 14.44 30.16 28.16
N LEU A 94 14.68 28.84 28.07
CA LEU A 94 13.88 27.83 28.74
C LEU A 94 14.06 27.82 30.27
N HIS A 95 15.26 28.11 30.78
CA HIS A 95 15.55 28.27 32.20
C HIS A 95 14.81 29.49 32.79
N GLU A 96 14.89 30.64 32.10
CA GLU A 96 14.18 31.87 32.48
C GLU A 96 12.66 31.65 32.60
N MET A 97 12.04 30.94 31.65
CA MET A 97 10.60 30.61 31.69
C MET A 97 10.23 29.50 32.68
N ALA A 98 11.16 28.60 33.02
CA ALA A 98 10.89 27.46 33.91
C ALA A 98 11.11 27.80 35.39
N ASP A 99 12.11 28.60 35.71
CA ASP A 99 12.51 28.89 37.09
C ASP A 99 12.08 30.31 37.52
N GLY A 100 11.66 31.15 36.57
CA GLY A 100 10.90 32.39 36.80
C GLY A 100 9.40 32.16 37.07
N GLU A 101 8.60 33.22 36.95
CA GLU A 101 7.16 33.21 37.19
C GLU A 101 6.34 32.96 35.91
N LEU A 102 5.03 32.73 36.07
CA LEU A 102 4.09 32.55 34.95
C LEU A 102 4.14 33.71 33.93
N LYS A 103 4.37 34.94 34.42
CA LYS A 103 4.50 36.16 33.63
C LYS A 103 5.64 36.10 32.60
N ASP A 104 6.68 35.33 32.88
CA ASP A 104 7.89 35.29 32.05
C ASP A 104 7.67 34.37 30.83
N MET A 105 6.89 33.29 31.01
CA MET A 105 6.33 32.49 29.92
C MET A 105 5.30 33.30 29.11
N GLU A 106 4.42 34.07 29.77
CA GLU A 106 3.45 34.93 29.08
C GLU A 106 4.13 36.04 28.27
N TYR A 107 5.20 36.64 28.81
CA TYR A 107 6.03 37.62 28.12
C TYR A 107 6.71 37.03 26.87
N PHE A 108 7.19 35.79 26.93
CA PHE A 108 7.67 35.08 25.74
C PHE A 108 6.57 34.91 24.67
N PHE A 109 5.37 34.49 25.05
CA PHE A 109 4.24 34.42 24.11
C PHE A 109 3.81 35.80 23.57
N SER A 110 4.01 36.88 24.34
CA SER A 110 3.76 38.26 23.88
C SER A 110 4.83 38.80 22.90
N THR A 111 6.06 38.25 22.93
CA THR A 111 7.17 38.68 22.07
C THR A 111 7.34 37.82 20.80
N LEU A 112 6.85 36.58 20.80
CA LEU A 112 6.75 35.70 19.61
C LEU A 112 6.06 36.27 18.36
N PRO A 113 5.14 37.26 18.44
CA PRO A 113 4.59 37.93 17.26
C PRO A 113 5.53 38.94 16.59
N THR A 114 6.57 39.44 17.28
CA THR A 114 7.41 40.54 16.76
C THR A 114 8.20 40.20 15.48
N PRO A 115 8.65 38.94 15.24
CA PRO A 115 9.23 38.53 13.96
C PRO A 115 8.24 38.47 12.78
N PHE A 116 6.98 38.89 12.97
CA PHE A 116 5.96 39.03 11.92
C PHE A 116 5.48 40.47 11.71
N THR A 117 6.04 41.45 12.45
CA THR A 117 5.57 42.86 12.42
C THR A 117 6.65 43.86 12.06
N ALA A 118 7.94 43.56 12.25
CA ALA A 118 9.03 44.40 11.74
C ALA A 118 9.24 44.16 10.23
N PHE A 119 9.66 45.19 9.50
CA PHE A 119 9.70 45.16 8.02
C PHE A 119 10.80 44.24 7.45
N ASP A 120 11.93 44.09 8.15
CA ASP A 120 13.09 43.29 7.73
C ASP A 120 13.19 41.93 8.46
N THR A 121 12.06 41.22 8.59
CA THR A 121 12.00 39.94 9.32
C THR A 121 12.04 38.70 8.41
N GLU A 122 12.84 37.71 8.80
CA GLU A 122 13.03 36.47 8.03
C GLU A 122 11.82 35.51 8.08
N ALA A 123 10.92 35.67 9.05
CA ALA A 123 9.79 34.77 9.29
C ALA A 123 8.51 35.27 8.58
N TYR A 124 8.30 34.90 7.32
CA TYR A 124 7.11 35.36 6.59
C TYR A 124 5.81 34.64 7.00
N LYS A 125 4.69 35.36 7.10
CA LYS A 125 3.40 34.88 7.66
C LYS A 125 2.75 33.68 6.95
N THR A 126 3.13 33.40 5.70
CA THR A 126 2.65 32.25 4.90
C THR A 126 3.67 31.10 4.80
N SER A 127 4.88 31.27 5.33
CA SER A 127 5.88 30.19 5.38
C SER A 127 5.45 29.08 6.34
N VAL A 128 6.01 27.87 6.23
CA VAL A 128 5.72 26.75 7.14
C VAL A 128 6.04 27.11 8.60
N VAL A 129 7.16 27.82 8.83
CA VAL A 129 7.53 28.39 10.15
C VAL A 129 6.48 29.39 10.63
N GLY A 130 6.07 30.32 9.77
CA GLY A 130 5.04 31.31 10.09
C GLY A 130 3.69 30.69 10.42
N LEU A 131 3.29 29.65 9.68
CA LEU A 131 2.10 28.86 9.98
C LEU A 131 2.24 28.12 11.32
N PHE A 132 3.36 27.45 11.60
CA PHE A 132 3.58 26.77 12.88
C PHE A 132 3.47 27.73 14.08
N MET A 133 4.19 28.86 14.03
CA MET A 133 4.14 29.87 15.10
C MET A 133 2.73 30.46 15.27
N ARG A 134 2.02 30.73 14.16
CA ARG A 134 0.63 31.22 14.21
C ARG A 134 -0.36 30.20 14.79
N HIS A 135 -0.22 28.90 14.48
CA HIS A 135 -1.04 27.85 15.09
C HIS A 135 -0.79 27.77 16.60
N MET A 136 0.47 27.80 17.04
CA MET A 136 0.79 27.73 18.47
C MET A 136 0.33 28.98 19.24
N LEU A 137 0.50 30.17 18.68
CA LEU A 137 -0.02 31.42 19.26
C LEU A 137 -1.55 31.40 19.37
N LEU A 138 -2.25 30.94 18.32
CA LEU A 138 -3.71 30.86 18.33
C LEU A 138 -4.24 29.78 19.30
N ALA A 139 -3.51 28.67 19.46
CA ALA A 139 -3.83 27.64 20.45
C ALA A 139 -3.59 28.15 21.89
N TYR A 140 -2.46 28.82 22.15
CA TYR A 140 -2.15 29.43 23.45
C TYR A 140 -3.20 30.48 23.86
N ASN A 141 -3.54 31.39 22.94
CA ASN A 141 -4.51 32.47 23.19
C ASN A 141 -5.96 32.01 23.42
N LYS A 142 -6.27 30.71 23.23
CA LYS A 142 -7.57 30.12 23.59
C LYS A 142 -7.59 29.46 24.97
N LEU A 143 -6.43 29.24 25.59
CA LEU A 143 -6.34 28.62 26.91
C LEU A 143 -6.91 29.57 27.99
N SER A 144 -7.69 29.02 28.90
CA SER A 144 -8.05 29.68 30.15
C SER A 144 -6.84 29.76 31.09
N PHE A 145 -6.84 30.69 32.05
CA PHE A 145 -5.75 30.85 33.03
C PHE A 145 -5.36 29.54 33.74
N SER A 146 -6.34 28.69 34.09
CA SER A 146 -6.09 27.36 34.68
C SER A 146 -5.34 26.42 33.74
N GLN A 147 -5.62 26.48 32.43
CA GLN A 147 -4.91 25.70 31.41
C GLN A 147 -3.51 26.26 31.12
N VAL A 148 -3.35 27.59 31.12
CA VAL A 148 -2.02 28.25 31.01
C VAL A 148 -1.14 27.90 32.21
N TYR A 149 -1.68 27.93 33.43
CA TYR A 149 -0.97 27.51 34.64
C TYR A 149 -0.57 26.03 34.61
N LYS A 150 -1.45 25.14 34.11
CA LYS A 150 -1.12 23.73 33.89
C LYS A 150 -0.01 23.55 32.85
N LEU A 151 -0.05 24.30 31.74
CA LEU A 151 1.00 24.27 30.71
C LEU A 151 2.36 24.73 31.28
N TYR A 152 2.37 25.81 32.06
CA TYR A 152 3.55 26.27 32.78
C TYR A 152 4.07 25.22 33.76
N LYS A 153 3.23 24.60 34.59
CA LYS A 153 3.65 23.51 35.49
C LYS A 153 4.22 22.30 34.73
N SER A 154 3.67 21.98 33.56
CA SER A 154 4.22 20.96 32.66
C SER A 154 5.57 21.39 32.07
N LEU A 155 5.78 22.67 31.76
CA LEU A 155 7.07 23.21 31.30
C LEU A 155 8.13 23.15 32.41
N GLN A 156 7.77 23.53 33.65
CA GLN A 156 8.66 23.40 34.81
C GLN A 156 9.08 21.93 35.01
N HIS A 157 8.13 20.99 35.00
CA HIS A 157 8.42 19.57 35.15
C HIS A 157 9.29 19.02 34.00
N TYR A 158 8.98 19.37 32.75
CA TYR A 158 9.77 19.00 31.58
C TYR A 158 11.22 19.51 31.66
N TYR A 159 11.43 20.76 32.11
CA TYR A 159 12.77 21.31 32.32
C TYR A 159 13.52 20.58 33.46
N HIS A 160 12.88 20.46 34.62
CA HIS A 160 13.49 19.85 35.80
C HIS A 160 13.77 18.35 35.63
N SER A 161 12.92 17.61 34.88
CA SER A 161 13.10 16.17 34.63
C SER A 161 14.43 15.81 33.97
N HIS A 162 15.03 16.75 33.23
CA HIS A 162 16.32 16.57 32.58
C HIS A 162 17.52 16.84 33.52
N TYR A 163 17.33 17.63 34.57
CA TYR A 163 18.38 18.02 35.52
C TYR A 163 18.23 17.39 36.91
N ALA A 164 17.14 16.65 37.14
CA ALA A 164 16.97 15.81 38.31
C ALA A 164 18.07 14.74 38.38
N LYS A 165 18.77 14.66 39.51
CA LYS A 165 19.69 13.55 39.78
C LYS A 165 18.88 12.26 39.99
N PRO A 166 19.34 11.10 39.49
CA PRO A 166 18.77 9.83 39.93
C PRO A 166 19.03 9.69 41.43
N MET A 167 17.96 9.59 42.21
CA MET A 167 18.05 9.14 43.60
C MET A 167 18.01 7.62 43.66
N ASP A 168 18.77 7.02 44.56
CA ASP A 168 18.80 5.58 44.76
C ASP A 168 17.42 4.98 45.06
N GLY A 169 17.19 3.76 44.57
CA GLY A 169 16.20 2.84 45.13
C GLY A 169 14.81 2.82 44.52
N GLN A 170 14.43 3.73 43.62
CA GLN A 170 13.17 3.60 42.86
C GLN A 170 13.41 3.11 41.43
N VAL A 171 12.99 1.87 41.16
CA VAL A 171 12.78 1.37 39.80
C VAL A 171 11.47 1.97 39.27
N SER A 172 11.53 3.25 38.89
CA SER A 172 10.52 3.84 38.02
C SER A 172 10.56 3.11 36.68
N ASP A 173 9.41 2.63 36.21
CA ASP A 173 9.33 1.85 34.98
C ASP A 173 9.81 2.70 33.79
N ASN A 174 10.99 2.38 33.25
CA ASN A 174 11.71 3.22 32.29
C ASN A 174 11.16 3.09 30.85
N THR A 175 9.92 2.62 30.71
CA THR A 175 9.04 3.05 29.62
C THR A 175 8.78 4.56 29.78
N PRO A 176 9.34 5.46 28.94
CA PRO A 176 8.95 6.86 29.01
C PRO A 176 7.46 6.95 28.72
N SER A 177 6.68 7.42 29.70
CA SER A 177 5.24 7.66 29.55
C SER A 177 5.02 8.66 28.41
N ARG A 178 4.82 8.14 27.19
CA ARG A 178 4.59 8.93 25.99
C ARG A 178 3.37 9.81 26.26
N GLY A 179 3.62 11.12 26.35
CA GLY A 179 2.55 12.10 26.47
C GLY A 179 1.57 11.95 25.31
N PRO A 180 0.29 12.30 25.50
CA PRO A 180 -0.73 12.13 24.46
C PRO A 180 -0.27 12.77 23.15
N LEU A 181 -0.15 11.95 22.10
CA LEU A 181 0.18 12.40 20.75
C LEU A 181 -0.82 13.48 20.34
N SER A 182 -0.34 14.66 19.96
CA SER A 182 -1.24 15.69 19.45
C SER A 182 -1.83 15.26 18.11
N GLN A 183 -3.06 15.68 17.80
CA GLN A 183 -3.86 15.06 16.74
C GLN A 183 -3.13 14.92 15.39
N LYS A 184 -2.38 15.94 14.94
CA LYS A 184 -1.59 15.85 13.70
C LYS A 184 -0.45 14.81 13.74
N GLN A 185 0.18 14.61 14.89
CA GLN A 185 1.20 13.57 15.08
C GLN A 185 0.56 12.18 15.07
N ALA A 186 -0.65 12.05 15.62
CA ALA A 186 -1.44 10.81 15.58
C ALA A 186 -1.94 10.52 14.15
N GLU A 187 -2.54 11.50 13.46
CA GLU A 187 -2.93 11.42 12.04
C GLU A 187 -1.73 11.02 11.15
N TYR A 188 -0.56 11.63 11.35
CA TYR A 188 0.70 11.26 10.66
C TYR A 188 1.19 9.85 11.00
N PHE A 189 1.13 9.44 12.28
CA PHE A 189 1.50 8.09 12.70
C PHE A 189 0.58 7.04 12.05
N LEU A 190 -0.73 7.26 12.07
CA LEU A 190 -1.71 6.37 11.47
C LEU A 190 -1.52 6.27 9.95
N ALA A 191 -1.36 7.40 9.26
CA ALA A 191 -1.09 7.43 7.82
C ALA A 191 0.20 6.68 7.46
N ARG A 192 1.27 6.87 8.25
CA ARG A 192 2.54 6.14 8.09
C ARG A 192 2.36 4.64 8.32
N GLN A 193 1.63 4.22 9.36
CA GLN A 193 1.39 2.80 9.61
C GLN A 193 0.48 2.18 8.55
N ALA A 194 -0.55 2.89 8.06
CA ALA A 194 -1.39 2.43 6.95
C ALA A 194 -0.59 2.23 5.66
N TYR A 195 0.29 3.18 5.30
CA TYR A 195 1.25 3.03 4.19
C TYR A 195 2.14 1.80 4.38
N LEU A 196 2.69 1.59 5.57
CA LEU A 196 3.58 0.46 5.84
C LEU A 196 2.81 -0.89 5.82
N LEU A 197 1.60 -0.96 6.38
CA LEU A 197 0.75 -2.16 6.28
C LEU A 197 0.34 -2.48 4.83
N LYS A 198 0.25 -1.47 3.95
CA LYS A 198 -0.01 -1.67 2.52
C LYS A 198 1.25 -2.14 1.76
N ASN A 199 2.38 -1.46 1.99
CA ASN A 199 3.54 -1.53 1.10
C ASN A 199 4.73 -2.36 1.65
N ASP A 200 4.83 -2.59 2.97
CA ASP A 200 5.83 -3.47 3.59
C ASP A 200 5.49 -3.82 5.06
N GLU A 201 4.80 -4.95 5.28
CA GLU A 201 4.35 -5.41 6.61
C GLU A 201 5.49 -5.52 7.65
N ASN A 202 6.74 -5.75 7.22
CA ASN A 202 7.89 -5.93 8.13
C ASN A 202 8.37 -4.61 8.74
N LYS A 203 8.18 -3.50 8.04
CA LYS A 203 8.58 -2.16 8.51
C LYS A 203 7.48 -1.46 9.33
N ALA A 204 6.25 -1.98 9.27
CA ALA A 204 5.18 -1.61 10.21
C ALA A 204 5.50 -2.09 11.64
N LEU A 205 4.83 -1.54 12.65
CA LEU A 205 4.92 -2.08 14.01
C LEU A 205 4.37 -3.53 14.04
N LYS A 206 4.93 -4.37 14.92
CA LYS A 206 4.42 -5.73 15.17
C LYS A 206 2.97 -5.67 15.69
N PRO A 207 2.10 -6.66 15.41
CA PRO A 207 0.67 -6.59 15.71
C PRO A 207 0.32 -6.17 17.14
N ALA A 208 0.96 -6.76 18.16
CA ALA A 208 0.73 -6.43 19.56
C ALA A 208 1.18 -5.00 19.93
N ALA A 209 2.34 -4.55 19.45
CA ALA A 209 2.85 -3.21 19.73
C ALA A 209 2.04 -2.12 19.00
N LEU A 210 1.56 -2.41 17.79
CA LEU A 210 0.62 -1.51 17.10
C LEU A 210 -0.72 -1.45 17.82
N GLN A 211 -1.20 -2.58 18.35
CA GLN A 211 -2.42 -2.64 19.15
C GLN A 211 -2.30 -1.83 20.44
N GLU A 212 -1.16 -1.89 21.12
CA GLU A 212 -0.90 -1.12 22.34
C GLU A 212 -0.94 0.40 22.07
N GLU A 213 -0.26 0.87 21.02
CA GLU A 213 -0.28 2.28 20.62
C GLU A 213 -1.68 2.74 20.18
N LEU A 214 -2.43 1.89 19.46
CA LEU A 214 -3.83 2.16 19.10
C LEU A 214 -4.73 2.26 20.33
N ASN A 215 -4.62 1.30 21.25
CA ASN A 215 -5.37 1.32 22.51
C ASN A 215 -4.99 2.54 23.36
N ASN A 216 -3.73 2.99 23.32
CA ASN A 216 -3.28 4.19 24.03
C ASN A 216 -3.83 5.48 23.38
N MET A 217 -3.81 5.61 22.06
CA MET A 217 -4.46 6.73 21.35
C MET A 217 -5.97 6.78 21.64
N LEU A 218 -6.66 5.64 21.59
CA LEU A 218 -8.11 5.55 21.84
C LEU A 218 -8.50 5.81 23.31
N LYS A 219 -7.60 5.62 24.30
CA LYS A 219 -7.83 6.07 25.68
C LYS A 219 -7.88 7.59 25.80
N PHE A 220 -7.11 8.31 24.97
CA PHE A 220 -7.07 9.79 24.97
C PHE A 220 -8.15 10.40 24.06
N ASN A 221 -8.50 9.72 22.96
CA ASN A 221 -9.54 10.15 22.02
C ASN A 221 -10.29 8.92 21.46
N PRO A 222 -11.42 8.51 22.08
CA PRO A 222 -12.22 7.37 21.63
C PRO A 222 -12.87 7.57 20.25
N ASP A 223 -13.09 8.84 19.87
CA ASP A 223 -13.82 9.26 18.67
C ASP A 223 -12.91 9.40 17.44
N PHE A 224 -11.62 9.08 17.58
CA PHE A 224 -10.64 9.13 16.50
C PHE A 224 -10.84 7.96 15.52
N ALA A 225 -11.75 8.16 14.55
CA ALA A 225 -12.20 7.15 13.59
C ALA A 225 -11.03 6.43 12.90
N GLU A 226 -10.01 7.16 12.43
CA GLU A 226 -8.86 6.62 11.70
C GLU A 226 -8.07 5.57 12.51
N ALA A 227 -8.07 5.66 13.85
CA ALA A 227 -7.45 4.66 14.70
C ALA A 227 -8.23 3.33 14.68
N HIS A 228 -9.56 3.36 14.62
CA HIS A 228 -10.39 2.17 14.44
C HIS A 228 -10.19 1.55 13.05
N TYR A 229 -9.96 2.35 12.01
CA TYR A 229 -9.61 1.82 10.67
C TYR A 229 -8.23 1.14 10.66
N LEU A 230 -7.22 1.72 11.31
CA LEU A 230 -5.93 1.04 11.44
C LEU A 230 -6.00 -0.21 12.33
N ASN A 231 -6.89 -0.23 13.33
CA ASN A 231 -7.19 -1.41 14.15
C ASN A 231 -7.81 -2.54 13.29
N TYR A 232 -8.73 -2.20 12.38
CA TYR A 232 -9.25 -3.11 11.37
C TYR A 232 -8.14 -3.71 10.49
N LEU A 233 -7.24 -2.88 9.94
CA LEU A 233 -6.10 -3.35 9.14
C LEU A 233 -5.13 -4.22 9.96
N ASN A 234 -4.86 -3.85 11.23
CA ASN A 234 -4.02 -4.63 12.14
C ASN A 234 -4.61 -6.01 12.44
N SER A 235 -5.93 -6.10 12.59
CA SER A 235 -6.69 -7.32 12.85
C SER A 235 -6.78 -8.22 11.60
N MET A 236 -6.95 -7.60 10.42
CA MET A 236 -7.03 -8.31 9.14
C MET A 236 -5.73 -9.07 8.84
N ARG A 237 -4.54 -8.45 9.05
CA ARG A 237 -3.26 -9.14 8.80
C ARG A 237 -3.00 -10.35 9.70
N VAL A 238 -3.55 -10.38 10.91
CA VAL A 238 -3.47 -11.54 11.83
C VAL A 238 -4.61 -12.55 11.62
N GLN A 239 -5.46 -12.35 10.59
CA GLN A 239 -6.58 -13.23 10.23
C GLN A 239 -7.66 -13.35 11.32
N ASP A 240 -7.82 -12.35 12.20
CA ASP A 240 -8.93 -12.26 13.15
C ASP A 240 -10.15 -11.60 12.49
N ILE A 241 -11.16 -12.41 12.15
CA ILE A 241 -12.41 -11.95 11.54
C ILE A 241 -13.31 -11.17 12.51
N PHE A 242 -13.31 -11.48 13.81
CA PHE A 242 -14.21 -10.85 14.77
C PHE A 242 -13.73 -9.46 15.13
N LEU A 243 -12.43 -9.31 15.46
CA LEU A 243 -11.86 -8.02 15.80
C LEU A 243 -11.78 -7.09 14.57
N SER A 244 -11.50 -7.64 13.36
CA SER A 244 -11.52 -6.83 12.13
C SER A 244 -12.93 -6.35 11.79
N ALA A 245 -13.96 -7.20 11.82
CA ALA A 245 -15.34 -6.78 11.56
C ALA A 245 -15.84 -5.75 12.60
N HIS A 246 -15.58 -5.98 13.89
CA HIS A 246 -15.94 -5.06 14.96
C HIS A 246 -15.25 -3.69 14.80
N SER A 247 -13.95 -3.67 14.48
CA SER A 247 -13.18 -2.44 14.28
C SER A 247 -13.61 -1.69 13.02
N LEU A 248 -13.99 -2.41 11.95
CA LEU A 248 -14.48 -1.83 10.71
C LEU A 248 -15.82 -1.11 10.90
N LEU A 249 -16.76 -1.72 11.63
CA LEU A 249 -18.02 -1.09 11.98
C LEU A 249 -17.77 0.12 12.90
N HIS A 250 -16.98 -0.05 13.97
CA HIS A 250 -16.61 1.05 14.88
C HIS A 250 -15.97 2.26 14.17
N TYR A 251 -15.24 2.03 13.09
CA TYR A 251 -14.74 3.09 12.22
C TYR A 251 -15.88 3.82 11.49
N PHE A 252 -16.71 3.09 10.73
CA PHE A 252 -17.77 3.71 9.93
C PHE A 252 -18.86 4.38 10.78
N ASP A 253 -19.15 3.87 11.97
CA ASP A 253 -20.06 4.47 12.96
C ASP A 253 -19.59 5.86 13.43
N ARG A 254 -18.27 6.13 13.37
CA ARG A 254 -17.62 7.38 13.80
C ARG A 254 -17.14 8.25 12.64
N LEU A 255 -17.22 7.74 11.40
CA LEU A 255 -16.64 8.39 10.23
C LEU A 255 -17.55 9.47 9.67
N ILE A 256 -17.27 10.73 10.01
CA ILE A 256 -17.95 11.90 9.45
C ILE A 256 -17.33 12.25 8.08
N LEU A 257 -17.84 11.65 6.99
CA LEU A 257 -17.42 11.95 5.61
C LEU A 257 -17.98 13.28 5.09
N SER A 258 -17.36 14.41 5.44
CA SER A 258 -17.65 15.70 4.82
C SER A 258 -17.00 15.81 3.42
N GLY A 259 -17.74 15.46 2.36
CA GLY A 259 -17.20 15.51 0.98
C GLY A 259 -18.26 15.68 -0.11
N ASN A 260 -18.31 16.88 -0.71
CA ASN A 260 -19.17 17.22 -1.86
C ASN A 260 -18.41 16.97 -3.18
N ASP A 261 -17.97 15.73 -3.38
CA ASP A 261 -16.97 15.34 -4.39
C ASP A 261 -17.59 15.15 -5.80
N GLY A 262 -18.29 16.17 -6.28
CA GLY A 262 -18.90 16.17 -7.61
C GLY A 262 -20.15 15.30 -7.75
N LYS A 263 -20.87 15.50 -8.86
CA LYS A 263 -22.25 14.99 -9.06
C LYS A 263 -22.39 13.47 -9.15
N SER A 264 -21.30 12.71 -9.26
CA SER A 264 -21.32 11.24 -9.40
C SER A 264 -21.33 10.48 -8.06
N ASN A 265 -21.05 11.16 -6.94
CA ASN A 265 -21.07 10.56 -5.59
C ASN A 265 -22.45 10.56 -4.92
N GLY A 266 -23.52 10.83 -5.69
CA GLY A 266 -24.91 10.80 -5.21
C GLY A 266 -25.28 11.95 -4.27
N ASP A 267 -26.41 11.78 -3.58
CA ASP A 267 -26.87 12.65 -2.49
C ASP A 267 -26.24 12.23 -1.14
N GLU A 268 -26.27 13.11 -0.14
CA GLU A 268 -25.74 12.85 1.21
C GLU A 268 -26.56 11.77 1.94
N GLY A 269 -27.90 11.82 1.81
CA GLY A 269 -28.83 10.79 2.27
C GLY A 269 -28.71 10.45 3.76
N TYR A 270 -28.73 9.16 4.10
CA TYR A 270 -28.44 8.65 5.45
C TYR A 270 -26.93 8.64 5.81
N GLY A 271 -26.14 9.50 5.18
CA GLY A 271 -24.69 9.60 5.35
C GLY A 271 -23.89 8.78 4.33
N ARG A 272 -22.79 9.36 3.86
CA ARG A 272 -21.87 8.72 2.91
C ARG A 272 -21.03 7.59 3.53
N SER A 273 -20.90 7.51 4.86
CA SER A 273 -20.20 6.42 5.54
C SER A 273 -20.90 5.06 5.37
N LEU A 274 -22.23 5.02 5.52
CA LEU A 274 -23.02 3.78 5.57
C LEU A 274 -22.89 2.91 4.30
N ARG A 275 -22.92 3.53 3.11
CA ARG A 275 -22.77 2.81 1.82
C ARG A 275 -21.39 2.15 1.69
N TYR A 276 -20.33 2.84 2.15
CA TYR A 276 -18.98 2.28 2.17
C TYR A 276 -18.78 1.25 3.29
N ALA A 277 -19.54 1.33 4.39
CA ALA A 277 -19.50 0.33 5.47
C ALA A 277 -19.93 -1.06 4.98
N ALA A 278 -21.11 -1.15 4.35
CA ALA A 278 -21.62 -2.40 3.78
C ALA A 278 -20.67 -2.97 2.71
N LEU A 279 -20.15 -2.11 1.84
CA LEU A 279 -19.19 -2.49 0.79
C LEU A 279 -17.86 -3.03 1.35
N ASN A 280 -17.30 -2.41 2.41
CA ASN A 280 -16.08 -2.90 3.03
C ASN A 280 -16.32 -4.17 3.86
N LEU A 281 -17.50 -4.35 4.45
CA LEU A 281 -17.90 -5.60 5.10
C LEU A 281 -18.01 -6.75 4.08
N ALA A 282 -18.55 -6.49 2.89
CA ALA A 282 -18.56 -7.46 1.78
C ALA A 282 -17.14 -7.83 1.33
N SER A 283 -16.24 -6.84 1.18
CA SER A 283 -14.81 -7.04 0.90
C SER A 283 -14.14 -7.91 1.99
N LEU A 284 -14.40 -7.63 3.26
CA LEU A 284 -13.85 -8.38 4.39
C LEU A 284 -14.30 -9.85 4.39
N HIS A 285 -15.61 -10.10 4.20
CA HIS A 285 -16.12 -11.46 4.06
C HIS A 285 -15.56 -12.17 2.83
N CYS A 286 -15.36 -11.47 1.70
CA CYS A 286 -14.72 -12.03 0.51
C CYS A 286 -13.26 -12.45 0.78
N ARG A 287 -12.48 -11.60 1.48
CA ARG A 287 -11.08 -11.89 1.89
C ARG A 287 -10.96 -13.10 2.81
N PHE A 288 -11.95 -13.34 3.68
CA PHE A 288 -12.03 -14.55 4.52
C PHE A 288 -12.67 -15.76 3.82
N GLY A 289 -13.05 -15.67 2.53
CA GLY A 289 -13.69 -16.75 1.78
C GLY A 289 -15.16 -17.02 2.16
N HIS A 290 -15.79 -16.12 2.93
CA HIS A 290 -17.18 -16.22 3.37
C HIS A 290 -18.14 -15.73 2.26
N TYR A 291 -18.04 -16.33 1.07
CA TYR A 291 -18.67 -15.84 -0.16
C TYR A 291 -20.19 -15.62 -0.08
N GLN A 292 -20.92 -16.39 0.74
CA GLN A 292 -22.35 -16.20 0.96
C GLN A 292 -22.67 -14.92 1.77
N GLN A 293 -21.85 -14.60 2.78
CA GLN A 293 -22.03 -13.38 3.59
C GLN A 293 -21.54 -12.15 2.84
N ALA A 294 -20.50 -12.30 2.01
CA ALA A 294 -20.08 -11.27 1.06
C ALA A 294 -21.19 -10.91 0.07
N ASP A 295 -21.94 -11.91 -0.43
CA ASP A 295 -23.08 -11.74 -1.35
C ASP A 295 -24.18 -10.86 -0.74
N LEU A 296 -24.60 -11.18 0.49
CA LEU A 296 -25.66 -10.46 1.21
C LEU A 296 -25.23 -9.03 1.57
N ALA A 297 -24.00 -8.84 2.07
CA ALA A 297 -23.47 -7.51 2.36
C ALA A 297 -23.29 -6.66 1.08
N LEU A 298 -22.97 -7.29 -0.06
CA LEU A 298 -22.82 -6.59 -1.34
C LEU A 298 -24.17 -6.20 -1.95
N GLN A 299 -25.20 -7.05 -1.83
CA GLN A 299 -26.58 -6.71 -2.24
C GLN A 299 -27.10 -5.50 -1.44
N GLU A 300 -26.83 -5.45 -0.14
CA GLU A 300 -27.18 -4.31 0.72
C GLU A 300 -26.38 -3.05 0.36
N ALA A 301 -25.07 -3.17 0.07
CA ALA A 301 -24.26 -2.05 -0.40
C ALA A 301 -24.78 -1.48 -1.73
N ILE A 302 -25.20 -2.34 -2.66
CA ILE A 302 -25.83 -1.94 -3.93
C ILE A 302 -27.16 -1.20 -3.66
N ARG A 303 -28.01 -1.72 -2.78
CA ARG A 303 -29.30 -1.09 -2.42
C ARG A 303 -29.10 0.32 -1.88
N ILE A 304 -28.22 0.50 -0.89
CA ILE A 304 -27.96 1.81 -0.27
C ILE A 304 -27.31 2.78 -1.27
N ALA A 305 -26.43 2.29 -2.16
CA ALA A 305 -25.82 3.10 -3.21
C ALA A 305 -26.82 3.49 -4.33
N GLN A 306 -27.82 2.65 -4.63
CA GLN A 306 -28.93 2.99 -5.52
C GLN A 306 -29.86 4.04 -4.89
N GLU A 307 -30.25 3.86 -3.63
CA GLU A 307 -31.10 4.81 -2.88
C GLU A 307 -30.48 6.20 -2.75
N SER A 308 -29.14 6.28 -2.68
CA SER A 308 -28.39 7.55 -2.68
C SER A 308 -27.94 8.03 -4.06
N ASN A 309 -28.20 7.29 -5.14
CA ASN A 309 -27.72 7.57 -6.51
C ASN A 309 -26.18 7.71 -6.63
N ASP A 310 -25.41 7.00 -5.80
CA ASP A 310 -23.95 7.05 -5.79
C ASP A 310 -23.37 6.10 -6.86
N HIS A 311 -23.15 6.64 -8.05
CA HIS A 311 -22.59 5.89 -9.17
C HIS A 311 -21.14 5.41 -8.93
N VAL A 312 -20.36 6.12 -8.10
CA VAL A 312 -18.98 5.74 -7.76
C VAL A 312 -18.99 4.53 -6.83
N CYS A 313 -19.78 4.57 -5.76
CA CYS A 313 -19.99 3.42 -4.87
C CYS A 313 -20.54 2.21 -5.65
N LEU A 314 -21.44 2.43 -6.61
CA LEU A 314 -21.93 1.37 -7.50
C LEU A 314 -20.83 0.77 -8.40
N GLN A 315 -19.85 1.55 -8.90
CA GLN A 315 -18.72 0.97 -9.65
C GLN A 315 -17.84 0.08 -8.76
N HIS A 316 -17.61 0.47 -7.50
CA HIS A 316 -16.93 -0.42 -6.55
C HIS A 316 -17.76 -1.66 -6.21
N CYS A 317 -19.09 -1.55 -6.12
CA CYS A 317 -19.95 -2.71 -5.90
C CYS A 317 -19.89 -3.68 -7.09
N LEU A 318 -19.93 -3.18 -8.33
CA LEU A 318 -19.80 -3.99 -9.55
C LEU A 318 -18.42 -4.67 -9.65
N SER A 319 -17.34 -4.02 -9.19
CA SER A 319 -16.02 -4.66 -9.17
C SER A 319 -15.92 -5.80 -8.15
N TRP A 320 -16.56 -5.68 -6.98
CA TRP A 320 -16.70 -6.79 -6.04
C TRP A 320 -17.65 -7.87 -6.51
N LEU A 321 -18.68 -7.53 -7.32
CA LEU A 321 -19.64 -8.50 -7.86
C LEU A 321 -18.95 -9.45 -8.85
N TYR A 322 -18.22 -8.93 -9.86
CA TYR A 322 -17.49 -9.82 -10.78
C TYR A 322 -16.42 -10.64 -10.04
N THR A 323 -15.78 -10.07 -9.01
CA THR A 323 -14.77 -10.77 -8.20
C THR A 323 -15.40 -11.92 -7.43
N LEU A 324 -16.56 -11.70 -6.81
CA LEU A 324 -17.30 -12.71 -6.07
C LEU A 324 -17.84 -13.82 -6.99
N GLU A 325 -18.30 -13.46 -8.20
CA GLU A 325 -18.68 -14.41 -9.24
C GLU A 325 -17.51 -15.27 -9.74
N GLN A 326 -16.36 -14.65 -10.02
CA GLN A 326 -15.13 -15.37 -10.39
C GLN A 326 -14.68 -16.33 -9.27
N MET A 327 -14.81 -15.94 -8.00
CA MET A 327 -14.54 -16.80 -6.84
C MET A 327 -15.58 -17.93 -6.64
N LYS A 328 -16.83 -17.70 -7.06
CA LYS A 328 -17.90 -18.74 -7.14
C LYS A 328 -17.74 -19.67 -8.37
N GLY A 329 -16.98 -19.25 -9.38
CA GLY A 329 -16.67 -20.01 -10.60
C GLY A 329 -17.55 -19.72 -11.83
N SER A 330 -18.38 -18.68 -11.83
CA SER A 330 -19.14 -18.26 -13.02
C SER A 330 -18.28 -17.48 -14.02
N ASP A 331 -18.62 -17.57 -15.32
CA ASP A 331 -17.90 -16.85 -16.39
C ASP A 331 -18.39 -15.41 -16.49
N SER A 332 -17.92 -14.57 -15.57
CA SER A 332 -18.35 -13.18 -15.37
C SER A 332 -17.82 -12.18 -16.42
N THR A 333 -17.35 -12.63 -17.60
CA THR A 333 -16.61 -11.79 -18.57
C THR A 333 -17.40 -10.54 -19.00
N VAL A 334 -18.71 -10.70 -19.23
CA VAL A 334 -19.60 -9.60 -19.66
C VAL A 334 -19.70 -8.51 -18.57
N LEU A 335 -19.89 -8.92 -17.31
CA LEU A 335 -19.97 -8.01 -16.17
C LEU A 335 -18.63 -7.29 -15.94
N THR A 336 -17.50 -7.98 -16.14
CA THR A 336 -16.18 -7.33 -16.05
C THR A 336 -15.99 -6.33 -17.18
N GLU A 337 -16.33 -6.67 -18.43
CA GLU A 337 -16.30 -5.72 -19.56
C GLU A 337 -17.17 -4.48 -19.33
N ASP A 338 -18.41 -4.66 -18.85
CA ASP A 338 -19.32 -3.54 -18.58
C ASP A 338 -18.85 -2.69 -17.38
N SER A 339 -18.27 -3.32 -16.35
CA SER A 339 -17.63 -2.58 -15.25
C SER A 339 -16.46 -1.71 -15.73
N VAL A 340 -15.67 -2.18 -16.71
CA VAL A 340 -14.58 -1.38 -17.32
C VAL A 340 -15.15 -0.21 -18.12
N LYS A 341 -16.18 -0.43 -18.94
CA LYS A 341 -16.85 0.63 -19.73
C LYS A 341 -17.41 1.72 -18.81
N MET A 342 -18.08 1.33 -17.72
CA MET A 342 -18.68 2.27 -16.77
C MET A 342 -17.65 2.95 -15.86
N ALA A 343 -16.59 2.26 -15.41
CA ALA A 343 -15.48 2.87 -14.68
C ALA A 343 -14.73 3.91 -15.55
N ALA A 344 -14.54 3.64 -16.85
CA ALA A 344 -13.99 4.61 -17.79
C ALA A 344 -14.93 5.82 -17.99
N HIS A 345 -16.25 5.59 -18.11
CA HIS A 345 -17.25 6.65 -18.24
C HIS A 345 -17.27 7.60 -17.03
N PHE A 346 -17.14 7.06 -15.80
CA PHE A 346 -17.08 7.85 -14.57
C PHE A 346 -15.67 8.36 -14.22
N CYS A 347 -14.69 8.24 -15.13
CA CYS A 347 -13.30 8.66 -14.93
C CYS A 347 -12.62 8.06 -13.67
N LEU A 348 -12.84 6.76 -13.42
CA LEU A 348 -12.29 6.00 -12.30
C LEU A 348 -11.12 5.10 -12.78
N PRO A 349 -9.89 5.64 -13.00
CA PRO A 349 -8.82 4.92 -13.69
C PRO A 349 -8.37 3.65 -12.97
N TYR A 350 -8.32 3.64 -11.63
CA TYR A 350 -7.95 2.46 -10.85
C TYR A 350 -8.90 1.28 -11.09
N LEU A 351 -10.23 1.51 -11.09
CA LEU A 351 -11.22 0.46 -11.34
C LEU A 351 -11.20 -0.02 -12.80
N ALA A 352 -11.04 0.90 -13.76
CA ALA A 352 -10.94 0.55 -15.17
C ALA A 352 -9.71 -0.32 -15.45
N SER A 353 -8.53 0.08 -14.93
CA SER A 353 -7.30 -0.70 -15.02
C SER A 353 -7.40 -2.07 -14.34
N LEU A 354 -7.91 -2.14 -13.11
CA LEU A 354 -8.08 -3.40 -12.37
C LEU A 354 -9.04 -4.36 -13.10
N GLY A 355 -10.13 -3.84 -13.66
CA GLY A 355 -11.05 -4.63 -14.48
C GLY A 355 -10.40 -5.18 -15.76
N ILE A 356 -9.53 -4.40 -16.43
CA ILE A 356 -8.80 -4.88 -17.62
C ILE A 356 -7.73 -5.91 -17.22
N GLN A 357 -7.04 -5.74 -16.09
CA GLN A 357 -6.14 -6.77 -15.54
C GLN A 357 -6.88 -8.09 -15.29
N SER A 358 -8.10 -8.04 -14.73
CA SER A 358 -8.98 -9.22 -14.60
C SER A 358 -9.33 -9.84 -15.97
N LEU A 359 -9.77 -9.05 -16.95
CA LEU A 359 -10.08 -9.53 -18.31
C LEU A 359 -8.87 -10.18 -19.01
N VAL A 360 -7.66 -9.66 -18.78
CA VAL A 360 -6.40 -10.24 -19.28
C VAL A 360 -6.08 -11.55 -18.54
N GLN A 361 -6.30 -11.64 -17.22
CA GLN A 361 -6.12 -12.88 -16.46
C GLN A 361 -7.09 -13.97 -16.95
N GLN A 362 -8.37 -13.67 -17.03
CA GLN A 362 -9.40 -14.56 -17.56
C GLN A 362 -9.06 -14.97 -19.00
N GLY A 363 -8.69 -14.00 -19.85
CA GLY A 363 -8.26 -14.24 -21.23
C GLY A 363 -7.04 -15.16 -21.36
N ALA A 364 -6.09 -15.09 -20.43
CA ALA A 364 -4.93 -15.98 -20.38
C ALA A 364 -5.32 -17.40 -19.94
N THR A 365 -6.20 -17.56 -18.94
CA THR A 365 -6.71 -18.89 -18.54
C THR A 365 -7.56 -19.56 -19.62
N GLN A 366 -8.20 -18.76 -20.48
CA GLN A 366 -8.94 -19.16 -21.68
C GLN A 366 -8.03 -19.44 -22.91
N GLY A 367 -6.72 -19.22 -22.81
CA GLY A 367 -5.76 -19.49 -23.89
C GLY A 367 -5.76 -18.48 -25.05
N LYS A 368 -6.18 -17.22 -24.84
CA LYS A 368 -6.12 -16.17 -25.87
C LYS A 368 -4.68 -15.89 -26.32
N THR A 369 -4.47 -15.53 -27.59
CA THR A 369 -3.13 -15.36 -28.17
C THR A 369 -2.32 -14.29 -27.45
N ALA A 370 -1.04 -14.59 -27.16
CA ALA A 370 -0.18 -13.78 -26.31
C ALA A 370 -0.10 -12.30 -26.72
N HIS A 371 0.01 -12.00 -28.02
CA HIS A 371 0.07 -10.62 -28.52
C HIS A 371 -1.15 -9.80 -28.06
N LYS A 372 -2.38 -10.32 -28.21
CA LYS A 372 -3.61 -9.59 -27.83
C LYS A 372 -3.68 -9.27 -26.34
N LEU A 373 -3.12 -10.15 -25.50
CA LEU A 373 -3.06 -9.93 -24.05
C LEU A 373 -2.02 -8.85 -23.70
N MET A 374 -0.86 -8.86 -24.38
CA MET A 374 0.20 -7.88 -24.17
C MET A 374 -0.14 -6.49 -24.74
N ASP A 375 -0.84 -6.44 -25.88
CA ASP A 375 -1.36 -5.19 -26.46
C ASP A 375 -2.40 -4.55 -25.52
N ALA A 376 -3.32 -5.35 -24.94
CA ALA A 376 -4.28 -4.86 -23.95
C ALA A 376 -3.61 -4.36 -22.66
N LEU A 377 -2.58 -5.06 -22.15
CA LEU A 377 -1.82 -4.62 -20.98
C LEU A 377 -1.06 -3.32 -21.24
N LYS A 378 -0.41 -3.19 -22.40
CA LYS A 378 0.35 -1.99 -22.80
C LYS A 378 -0.51 -0.73 -22.75
N ASP A 379 -1.75 -0.78 -23.22
CA ASP A 379 -2.66 0.37 -23.17
C ASP A 379 -3.10 0.70 -21.73
N THR A 380 -3.20 -0.30 -20.84
CA THR A 380 -3.40 -0.05 -19.40
C THR A 380 -2.17 0.51 -18.69
N ASP A 381 -0.96 0.07 -19.05
CA ASP A 381 0.28 0.58 -18.45
C ASP A 381 0.48 2.06 -18.73
N ILE A 382 0.08 2.54 -19.92
CA ILE A 382 0.03 3.98 -20.22
C ILE A 382 -0.87 4.72 -19.22
N LEU A 383 -2.01 4.14 -18.82
CA LEU A 383 -2.88 4.70 -17.78
C LEU A 383 -2.26 4.58 -16.37
N HIS A 384 -1.62 3.45 -16.04
CA HIS A 384 -0.96 3.24 -14.75
C HIS A 384 0.11 4.30 -14.50
N TRP A 385 0.99 4.55 -15.48
CA TRP A 385 2.02 5.59 -15.38
C TRP A 385 1.43 7.01 -15.39
N LYS A 386 0.48 7.30 -16.29
CA LYS A 386 -0.19 8.61 -16.37
C LYS A 386 -0.88 9.03 -15.07
N HIS A 387 -1.43 8.07 -14.33
CA HIS A 387 -2.13 8.31 -13.07
C HIS A 387 -1.29 7.94 -11.83
N SER A 388 0.00 7.59 -11.99
CA SER A 388 0.95 7.24 -10.91
C SER A 388 0.47 6.09 -9.99
N LEU A 389 -0.21 5.09 -10.56
CA LEU A 389 -0.87 4.00 -9.83
C LEU A 389 0.12 2.87 -9.49
N SER A 390 1.12 3.14 -8.63
CA SER A 390 2.26 2.24 -8.33
C SER A 390 1.86 0.78 -8.10
N GLU A 391 0.84 0.55 -7.26
CA GLU A 391 0.27 -0.77 -6.94
C GLU A 391 -0.15 -1.55 -8.20
N LEU A 392 -0.84 -0.91 -9.14
CA LEU A 392 -1.29 -1.55 -10.38
C LEU A 392 -0.15 -1.78 -11.36
N ILE A 393 0.94 -0.99 -11.30
CA ILE A 393 2.17 -1.26 -12.07
C ILE A 393 2.85 -2.54 -11.54
N GLU A 394 2.97 -2.69 -10.22
CA GLU A 394 3.53 -3.89 -9.59
C GLU A 394 2.69 -5.14 -9.94
N ILE A 395 1.37 -5.04 -9.87
CA ILE A 395 0.44 -6.11 -10.25
C ILE A 395 0.54 -6.41 -11.77
N SER A 396 0.63 -5.39 -12.64
CA SER A 396 0.79 -5.55 -14.08
C SER A 396 2.06 -6.34 -14.43
N LEU A 397 3.20 -5.99 -13.81
CA LEU A 397 4.48 -6.68 -14.01
C LEU A 397 4.47 -8.11 -13.45
N ALA A 398 3.87 -8.33 -12.28
CA ALA A 398 3.73 -9.67 -11.69
C ALA A 398 2.78 -10.58 -12.49
N GLN A 399 1.68 -10.01 -12.98
CA GLN A 399 0.74 -10.69 -13.88
C GLN A 399 1.41 -11.04 -15.22
N THR A 400 2.12 -10.09 -15.84
CA THR A 400 2.86 -10.30 -17.09
C THR A 400 3.92 -11.38 -16.94
N THR A 401 4.68 -11.36 -15.84
CA THR A 401 5.65 -12.41 -15.46
C THR A 401 4.98 -13.78 -15.38
N SER A 402 3.80 -13.85 -14.75
CA SER A 402 3.01 -15.07 -14.58
C SER A 402 2.45 -15.60 -15.91
N ILE A 403 1.92 -14.74 -16.77
CA ILE A 403 1.38 -15.10 -18.10
C ILE A 403 2.51 -15.66 -18.98
N TRP A 404 3.68 -15.03 -19.01
CA TRP A 404 4.81 -15.56 -19.78
C TRP A 404 5.29 -16.92 -19.26
N ARG A 405 5.28 -17.14 -17.94
CA ARG A 405 5.60 -18.45 -17.35
C ARG A 405 4.57 -19.51 -17.72
N MET A 406 3.28 -19.21 -17.60
CA MET A 406 2.18 -20.08 -18.01
C MET A 406 2.23 -20.45 -19.50
N TYR A 407 2.66 -19.52 -20.36
CA TYR A 407 2.83 -19.74 -21.81
C TYR A 407 4.23 -20.31 -22.17
N GLY A 408 5.01 -20.78 -21.21
CA GLY A 408 6.29 -21.44 -21.41
C GLY A 408 7.43 -20.54 -21.92
N LYS A 409 7.28 -19.22 -21.85
CA LYS A 409 8.28 -18.22 -22.30
C LYS A 409 9.15 -17.77 -21.12
N SER A 410 9.92 -18.70 -20.58
CA SER A 410 10.81 -18.51 -19.43
C SER A 410 11.66 -17.24 -19.50
N THR A 411 12.33 -16.96 -20.62
CA THR A 411 13.16 -15.75 -20.79
C THR A 411 12.36 -14.44 -20.66
N MET A 412 11.14 -14.39 -21.20
CA MET A 412 10.27 -13.22 -21.09
C MET A 412 9.77 -13.03 -19.65
N SER A 413 9.48 -14.14 -18.96
CA SER A 413 9.13 -14.14 -17.54
C SER A 413 10.31 -13.63 -16.69
N LEU A 414 11.54 -14.10 -16.95
CA LEU A 414 12.76 -13.60 -16.28
C LEU A 414 12.98 -12.10 -16.51
N GLN A 415 12.78 -11.59 -17.74
CA GLN A 415 12.94 -10.17 -18.04
C GLN A 415 11.94 -9.31 -17.24
N GLN A 416 10.67 -9.72 -17.19
CA GLN A 416 9.61 -8.99 -16.46
C GLN A 416 9.77 -9.10 -14.95
N ALA A 417 10.24 -10.25 -14.45
CA ALA A 417 10.66 -10.41 -13.07
C ALA A 417 11.77 -9.43 -12.70
N GLN A 418 12.85 -9.37 -13.52
CA GLN A 418 13.95 -8.43 -13.29
C GLN A 418 13.51 -6.96 -13.42
N LEU A 419 12.52 -6.64 -14.26
CA LEU A 419 11.97 -5.28 -14.31
C LEU A 419 11.32 -4.90 -12.97
N LEU A 420 10.45 -5.74 -12.39
CA LEU A 420 9.86 -5.47 -11.07
C LEU A 420 10.91 -5.43 -9.96
N LEU A 421 11.85 -6.38 -9.94
CA LEU A 421 12.87 -6.47 -8.88
C LEU A 421 13.90 -5.34 -8.91
N ASN A 422 14.02 -4.59 -10.01
CA ASN A 422 14.85 -3.38 -10.09
C ASN A 422 14.03 -2.07 -10.01
N MET A 423 12.70 -2.14 -9.85
CA MET A 423 11.87 -0.96 -9.59
C MET A 423 11.98 -0.51 -8.13
N SER A 424 12.30 0.77 -7.95
CA SER A 424 12.18 1.46 -6.65
C SER A 424 10.74 1.92 -6.40
N SER A 425 10.39 2.16 -5.14
CA SER A 425 9.07 2.69 -4.75
C SER A 425 8.81 4.05 -5.43
N LEU A 426 7.67 4.16 -6.12
CA LEU A 426 7.29 5.35 -6.90
C LEU A 426 6.54 6.41 -6.08
N GLU A 427 6.23 6.13 -4.82
CA GLU A 427 5.42 7.03 -3.99
C GLU A 427 6.22 8.25 -3.48
N PRO A 428 5.67 9.47 -3.55
CA PRO A 428 6.39 10.70 -3.20
C PRO A 428 6.65 10.85 -1.69
N VAL A 429 5.95 10.11 -0.83
CA VAL A 429 6.13 10.10 0.62
C VAL A 429 6.79 8.79 1.03
N ASN A 430 8.11 8.70 0.83
CA ASN A 430 8.88 7.51 1.14
C ASN A 430 9.28 7.45 2.63
N PHE A 431 8.66 6.55 3.40
CA PHE A 431 8.93 6.36 4.84
C PHE A 431 10.15 5.47 5.16
N GLY A 432 11.08 5.28 4.21
CA GLY A 432 12.19 4.33 4.31
C GLY A 432 11.97 3.02 3.53
N VAL A 433 11.03 3.02 2.59
CA VAL A 433 10.68 1.90 1.71
C VAL A 433 11.32 2.16 0.34
N GLN A 434 12.55 1.69 0.13
CA GLN A 434 13.24 1.85 -1.16
C GLN A 434 12.57 1.03 -2.27
N GLN A 435 11.97 -0.11 -1.92
CA GLN A 435 11.23 -1.00 -2.78
C GLN A 435 10.02 -1.54 -2.01
N ASN A 436 8.88 -1.66 -2.67
CA ASN A 436 7.64 -2.15 -2.08
C ASN A 436 7.68 -3.69 -1.99
N ASN A 437 7.14 -4.24 -0.90
CA ASN A 437 7.24 -5.63 -0.50
C ASN A 437 5.84 -6.29 -0.52
N THR A 438 5.19 -6.20 -1.68
CA THR A 438 3.78 -6.56 -1.92
C THR A 438 3.60 -8.01 -2.38
N GLU A 439 2.36 -8.47 -2.54
CA GLU A 439 2.06 -9.80 -3.10
C GLU A 439 2.68 -10.00 -4.49
N GLY A 440 2.67 -8.96 -5.35
CA GLY A 440 3.29 -9.02 -6.67
C GLY A 440 4.79 -9.30 -6.60
N PHE A 441 5.48 -8.68 -5.63
CA PHE A 441 6.89 -8.94 -5.34
C PHE A 441 7.13 -10.38 -4.87
N ALA A 442 6.29 -10.89 -3.96
CA ALA A 442 6.34 -12.28 -3.50
C ALA A 442 6.16 -13.30 -4.65
N VAL A 443 5.15 -13.09 -5.50
CA VAL A 443 4.84 -13.97 -6.65
C VAL A 443 5.99 -13.95 -7.67
N VAL A 444 6.55 -12.79 -7.97
CA VAL A 444 7.69 -12.66 -8.90
C VAL A 444 8.95 -13.34 -8.37
N LEU A 445 9.28 -13.18 -7.09
CA LEU A 445 10.40 -13.90 -6.47
C LEU A 445 10.17 -15.42 -6.46
N CYS A 446 8.93 -15.88 -6.25
CA CYS A 446 8.59 -17.30 -6.35
C CYS A 446 8.82 -17.84 -7.77
N HIS A 447 8.31 -17.15 -8.80
CA HIS A 447 8.54 -17.53 -10.20
C HIS A 447 10.02 -17.53 -10.56
N LEU A 448 10.80 -16.57 -10.06
CA LEU A 448 12.25 -16.52 -10.25
C LEU A 448 12.97 -17.72 -9.58
N ALA A 449 12.56 -18.10 -8.36
CA ALA A 449 13.09 -19.26 -7.66
C ALA A 449 12.80 -20.58 -8.39
N GLU A 450 11.60 -20.74 -8.94
CA GLU A 450 11.21 -21.91 -9.76
C GLU A 450 11.93 -21.94 -11.11
N LEU A 451 12.01 -20.81 -11.83
CA LEU A 451 12.72 -20.71 -13.11
C LEU A 451 14.22 -21.03 -12.96
N HIS A 452 14.86 -20.63 -11.85
CA HIS A 452 16.22 -21.06 -11.56
C HIS A 452 16.30 -22.54 -11.13
N ALA A 453 15.32 -23.08 -10.41
CA ALA A 453 15.29 -24.51 -10.09
C ALA A 453 15.16 -25.40 -11.34
N GLU A 454 14.37 -24.98 -12.34
CA GLU A 454 14.25 -25.64 -13.65
C GLU A 454 15.59 -25.67 -14.42
N GLN A 455 16.42 -24.64 -14.26
CA GLN A 455 17.76 -24.55 -14.87
C GLN A 455 18.83 -25.41 -14.16
N VAL A 456 18.55 -25.90 -12.95
CA VAL A 456 19.53 -26.60 -12.06
C VAL A 456 19.83 -28.05 -12.47
N CYS A 457 19.33 -28.52 -13.61
CA CYS A 457 19.93 -29.66 -14.33
C CYS A 457 21.45 -29.50 -14.56
N PHE A 458 21.96 -28.25 -14.59
CA PHE A 458 23.39 -27.96 -14.53
C PHE A 458 23.84 -27.65 -13.09
N ARG A 459 24.69 -28.53 -12.54
CA ARG A 459 25.08 -28.61 -11.10
C ARG A 459 25.57 -27.32 -10.42
N VAL A 460 25.93 -26.28 -11.17
CA VAL A 460 26.53 -25.04 -10.64
C VAL A 460 25.48 -24.05 -10.09
N LEU A 461 24.25 -24.05 -10.62
CA LEU A 461 23.23 -23.04 -10.29
C LEU A 461 22.42 -23.34 -9.00
N GLY A 462 22.66 -24.49 -8.35
CA GLY A 462 21.84 -24.97 -7.23
C GLY A 462 21.88 -24.10 -5.96
N CYS A 463 22.78 -23.12 -5.91
CA CYS A 463 22.85 -22.11 -4.85
C CYS A 463 21.87 -20.96 -5.05
N SER A 464 21.63 -20.53 -6.29
CA SER A 464 20.87 -19.30 -6.59
C SER A 464 19.39 -19.40 -6.19
N SER A 465 18.72 -20.51 -6.54
CA SER A 465 17.34 -20.77 -6.12
C SER A 465 17.21 -20.79 -4.58
N LYS A 466 18.18 -21.39 -3.86
CA LYS A 466 18.22 -21.36 -2.39
C LYS A 466 18.42 -19.95 -1.83
N GLN A 467 19.27 -19.12 -2.45
CA GLN A 467 19.46 -17.73 -2.04
C GLN A 467 18.19 -16.90 -2.22
N ILE A 468 17.43 -17.13 -3.29
CA ILE A 468 16.13 -16.47 -3.52
C ILE A 468 15.09 -16.91 -2.48
N ILE A 469 15.03 -18.21 -2.13
CA ILE A 469 14.13 -18.71 -1.07
C ILE A 469 14.53 -18.17 0.32
N LEU A 470 15.83 -18.03 0.61
CA LEU A 470 16.31 -17.37 1.83
C LEU A 470 15.89 -15.88 1.87
N HIS A 471 16.06 -15.15 0.77
CA HIS A 471 15.63 -13.76 0.67
C HIS A 471 14.10 -13.63 0.81
N LEU A 472 13.32 -14.52 0.18
CA LEU A 472 11.86 -14.60 0.38
C LEU A 472 11.47 -14.82 1.84
N LYS A 473 12.22 -15.64 2.58
CA LYS A 473 11.99 -15.89 4.01
C LYS A 473 12.39 -14.70 4.90
N GLU A 474 13.34 -13.88 4.47
CA GLU A 474 13.70 -12.59 5.11
C GLU A 474 12.66 -11.51 4.83
N GLN A 475 12.17 -11.40 3.59
CA GLN A 475 11.16 -10.41 3.17
C GLN A 475 9.72 -10.82 3.53
N PHE A 476 9.45 -12.11 3.77
CA PHE A 476 8.15 -12.61 4.21
C PHE A 476 8.31 -13.65 5.34
N PRO A 477 8.60 -13.21 6.57
CA PRO A 477 8.60 -14.08 7.75
C PRO A 477 7.31 -14.90 7.87
N PRO A 478 7.31 -16.10 8.49
CA PRO A 478 6.18 -17.04 8.49
C PRO A 478 4.89 -16.58 9.21
N HIS A 479 4.83 -15.33 9.67
CA HIS A 479 3.67 -14.69 10.26
C HIS A 479 3.05 -13.57 9.38
N THR A 480 3.62 -13.27 8.21
CA THR A 480 3.04 -12.33 7.24
C THR A 480 2.02 -13.02 6.34
N GLN A 481 1.14 -12.24 5.71
CA GLN A 481 0.02 -12.79 4.93
C GLN A 481 0.50 -13.66 3.75
N HIS A 482 1.55 -13.22 3.05
CA HIS A 482 2.05 -13.83 1.82
C HIS A 482 3.03 -15.00 2.04
N ALA A 483 3.42 -15.33 3.28
CA ALA A 483 4.38 -16.38 3.57
C ALA A 483 3.98 -17.77 2.99
N LYS A 484 2.68 -18.04 2.91
CA LYS A 484 2.12 -19.27 2.30
C LYS A 484 2.56 -19.48 0.85
N LEU A 485 2.85 -18.40 0.10
CA LEU A 485 3.28 -18.44 -1.30
C LEU A 485 4.70 -19.02 -1.43
N TRP A 486 5.69 -18.45 -0.72
CA TRP A 486 7.06 -18.94 -0.81
C TRP A 486 7.22 -20.30 -0.13
N MET A 487 6.45 -20.59 0.92
CA MET A 487 6.44 -21.93 1.54
C MET A 487 5.97 -23.00 0.55
N LEU A 488 4.95 -22.71 -0.26
CA LEU A 488 4.50 -23.62 -1.32
C LEU A 488 5.55 -23.76 -2.44
N CYS A 489 6.22 -22.65 -2.81
CA CYS A 489 7.31 -22.65 -3.79
C CYS A 489 8.51 -23.52 -3.34
N ASP A 490 9.01 -23.31 -2.12
CA ASP A 490 10.11 -24.09 -1.53
C ASP A 490 9.77 -25.58 -1.47
N LEU A 491 8.57 -25.93 -1.00
CA LEU A 491 8.11 -27.33 -0.94
C LEU A 491 8.01 -27.96 -2.34
N LYS A 492 7.55 -27.23 -3.37
CA LYS A 492 7.53 -27.72 -4.77
C LYS A 492 8.95 -27.98 -5.28
N ILE A 493 9.89 -27.05 -5.07
CA ILE A 493 11.29 -27.17 -5.50
C ILE A 493 11.98 -28.35 -4.79
N GLN A 494 11.77 -28.52 -3.49
CA GLN A 494 12.29 -29.66 -2.73
C GLN A 494 11.68 -30.99 -3.18
N PHE A 495 10.37 -31.03 -3.44
CA PHE A 495 9.67 -32.21 -3.95
C PHE A 495 10.22 -32.65 -5.31
N GLU A 496 10.31 -31.73 -6.28
CA GLU A 496 10.80 -32.03 -7.63
C GLU A 496 12.27 -32.47 -7.60
N ARG A 497 13.09 -31.86 -6.74
CA ARG A 497 14.45 -32.31 -6.46
C ARG A 497 14.48 -33.75 -5.94
N HIS A 498 13.67 -34.10 -4.94
CA HIS A 498 13.68 -35.47 -4.39
C HIS A 498 13.13 -36.52 -5.36
N MET A 499 12.15 -36.16 -6.19
CA MET A 499 11.67 -37.02 -7.29
C MET A 499 12.78 -37.27 -8.32
N ASN A 500 13.52 -36.22 -8.73
CA ASN A 500 14.64 -36.32 -9.67
C ASN A 500 15.86 -37.06 -9.07
N GLU A 501 16.08 -36.98 -7.76
CA GLU A 501 17.09 -37.78 -7.03
C GLU A 501 16.61 -39.23 -6.74
N GLY A 502 15.39 -39.63 -7.13
CA GLY A 502 14.83 -40.96 -6.87
C GLY A 502 14.46 -41.26 -5.41
N LYS A 503 14.45 -40.23 -4.55
CA LYS A 503 14.28 -40.36 -3.09
C LYS A 503 12.82 -40.22 -2.68
N TYR A 504 11.97 -41.14 -3.16
CA TYR A 504 10.52 -41.07 -2.97
C TYR A 504 10.09 -41.03 -1.50
N HIS A 505 10.85 -41.67 -0.60
CA HIS A 505 10.63 -41.64 0.86
C HIS A 505 10.81 -40.23 1.49
N LEU A 506 11.53 -39.30 0.84
CA LEU A 506 11.61 -37.90 1.24
C LEU A 506 10.54 -37.03 0.54
N ALA A 507 10.05 -37.47 -0.62
CA ALA A 507 8.99 -36.78 -1.35
C ALA A 507 7.60 -37.01 -0.73
N GLU A 508 7.32 -38.19 -0.18
CA GLU A 508 6.01 -38.52 0.41
C GLU A 508 5.62 -37.64 1.62
N PRO A 509 6.50 -37.33 2.59
CA PRO A 509 6.19 -36.35 3.64
C PRO A 509 5.92 -34.93 3.10
N LEU A 510 6.63 -34.50 2.05
CA LEU A 510 6.42 -33.17 1.45
C LEU A 510 5.03 -33.03 0.82
N VAL A 511 4.45 -34.11 0.30
CA VAL A 511 3.07 -34.13 -0.23
C VAL A 511 2.06 -33.68 0.82
N THR A 512 2.22 -34.05 2.10
CA THR A 512 1.27 -33.64 3.15
C THR A 512 1.39 -32.16 3.48
N ALA A 513 2.61 -31.61 3.49
CA ALA A 513 2.85 -30.18 3.68
C ALA A 513 2.34 -29.34 2.49
N ILE A 514 2.54 -29.81 1.25
CA ILE A 514 2.00 -29.19 0.04
C ILE A 514 0.47 -29.21 0.09
N ALA A 515 -0.16 -30.33 0.45
CA ALA A 515 -1.62 -30.44 0.55
C ALA A 515 -2.24 -29.49 1.59
N ALA A 516 -1.53 -29.22 2.70
CA ALA A 516 -1.97 -28.29 3.73
C ALA A 516 -1.95 -26.81 3.28
N LEU A 517 -1.10 -26.44 2.31
CA LEU A 517 -1.07 -25.11 1.71
C LEU A 517 -1.96 -25.02 0.45
N ASN A 518 -1.98 -26.07 -0.37
CA ASN A 518 -2.77 -26.18 -1.59
C ASN A 518 -3.21 -27.63 -1.83
N GLN A 519 -4.50 -27.90 -1.59
CA GLN A 519 -5.08 -29.23 -1.67
C GLN A 519 -5.09 -29.83 -3.09
N THR A 520 -5.13 -29.04 -4.17
CA THR A 520 -5.13 -29.58 -5.55
C THR A 520 -3.72 -29.90 -6.04
N GLU A 521 -2.75 -29.02 -5.78
CA GLU A 521 -1.32 -29.31 -6.01
C GLU A 521 -0.87 -30.52 -5.17
N GLY A 522 -1.29 -30.61 -3.90
CA GLY A 522 -0.97 -31.75 -3.03
C GLY A 522 -1.51 -33.09 -3.56
N LEU A 523 -2.74 -33.13 -4.09
CA LEU A 523 -3.29 -34.34 -4.73
C LEU A 523 -2.53 -34.70 -6.02
N TYR A 524 -2.13 -33.69 -6.81
CA TYR A 524 -1.31 -33.90 -8.02
C TYR A 524 0.06 -34.50 -7.68
N ARG A 525 0.76 -33.94 -6.69
CA ARG A 525 2.06 -34.47 -6.22
C ARG A 525 1.92 -35.86 -5.58
N LYS A 526 0.82 -36.14 -4.87
CA LYS A 526 0.53 -37.49 -4.37
C LYS A 526 0.44 -38.52 -5.50
N ALA A 527 -0.27 -38.19 -6.58
CA ALA A 527 -0.35 -39.06 -7.76
C ALA A 527 1.01 -39.27 -8.44
N GLN A 528 1.86 -38.24 -8.50
CA GLN A 528 3.23 -38.37 -9.01
C GLN A 528 4.08 -39.35 -8.18
N VAL A 529 4.03 -39.28 -6.84
CA VAL A 529 4.75 -40.24 -5.96
C VAL A 529 4.22 -41.66 -6.14
N LEU A 530 2.89 -41.85 -6.08
CA LEU A 530 2.29 -43.19 -6.22
C LEU A 530 2.62 -43.85 -7.56
N LYS A 531 2.65 -43.07 -8.65
CA LYS A 531 3.08 -43.53 -9.98
C LYS A 531 4.56 -43.95 -9.98
N ALA A 532 5.45 -43.18 -9.34
CA ALA A 532 6.87 -43.55 -9.20
C ALA A 532 7.09 -44.79 -8.31
N LEU A 533 6.20 -45.04 -7.34
CA LEU A 533 6.16 -46.25 -6.53
C LEU A 533 5.40 -47.42 -7.20
N ASN A 534 5.06 -47.31 -8.49
CA ASN A 534 4.29 -48.28 -9.28
C ASN A 534 2.86 -48.59 -8.77
N ARG A 535 2.32 -47.81 -7.84
CA ARG A 535 0.94 -47.91 -7.29
C ARG A 535 -0.07 -47.25 -8.24
N ASN A 536 -0.08 -47.73 -9.48
CA ASN A 536 -0.74 -47.07 -10.61
C ASN A 536 -2.27 -47.01 -10.49
N THR A 537 -2.91 -47.99 -9.85
CA THR A 537 -4.36 -48.00 -9.59
C THR A 537 -4.79 -46.89 -8.64
N GLU A 538 -4.06 -46.71 -7.54
CA GLU A 538 -4.30 -45.63 -6.57
C GLU A 538 -3.99 -44.26 -7.16
N ALA A 539 -2.90 -44.15 -7.92
CA ALA A 539 -2.55 -42.94 -8.65
C ALA A 539 -3.67 -42.55 -9.62
N TYR A 540 -4.21 -43.51 -10.39
CA TYR A 540 -5.31 -43.27 -11.34
C TYR A 540 -6.60 -42.81 -10.65
N HIS A 541 -7.00 -43.43 -9.53
CA HIS A 541 -8.17 -42.99 -8.75
C HIS A 541 -8.02 -41.55 -8.25
N ILE A 542 -6.83 -41.16 -7.76
CA ILE A 542 -6.56 -39.79 -7.33
C ILE A 542 -6.57 -38.81 -8.51
N LEU A 543 -6.05 -39.21 -9.68
CA LEU A 543 -6.08 -38.39 -10.90
C LEU A 543 -7.51 -38.19 -11.42
N GLN A 544 -8.37 -39.22 -11.38
CA GLN A 544 -9.80 -39.09 -11.70
C GLN A 544 -10.52 -38.13 -10.73
N GLN A 545 -10.30 -38.29 -9.41
CA GLN A 545 -10.88 -37.42 -8.39
C GLN A 545 -10.42 -35.96 -8.56
N LEU A 546 -9.15 -35.75 -8.91
CA LEU A 546 -8.59 -34.42 -9.15
C LEU A 546 -9.09 -33.82 -10.47
N GLN A 547 -9.24 -34.62 -11.53
CA GLN A 547 -9.86 -34.18 -12.79
C GLN A 547 -11.29 -33.67 -12.56
N ALA A 548 -12.16 -34.47 -11.94
CA ALA A 548 -13.54 -34.07 -11.66
C ALA A 548 -13.65 -32.86 -10.73
N ARG A 549 -12.61 -32.57 -9.93
CA ARG A 549 -12.49 -31.34 -9.12
C ARG A 549 -12.00 -30.15 -9.93
N CYS A 550 -11.00 -30.33 -10.79
CA CYS A 550 -10.42 -29.27 -11.61
C CYS A 550 -11.31 -28.85 -12.78
N GLU A 551 -12.14 -29.74 -13.31
CA GLU A 551 -13.20 -29.41 -14.27
C GLU A 551 -14.27 -28.52 -13.63
N LYS A 552 -14.76 -28.89 -12.44
CA LYS A 552 -15.71 -28.06 -11.66
C LYS A 552 -15.13 -26.70 -11.24
N ALA A 553 -13.82 -26.65 -10.96
CA ALA A 553 -13.11 -25.43 -10.57
C ALA A 553 -12.42 -24.70 -11.74
N LYS A 554 -12.68 -25.10 -13.00
CA LYS A 554 -12.11 -24.51 -14.24
C LYS A 554 -10.58 -24.31 -14.22
N CYS A 555 -9.83 -25.13 -13.49
CA CYS A 555 -8.39 -24.98 -13.29
C CYS A 555 -7.60 -25.48 -14.52
N THR A 556 -7.64 -24.74 -15.64
CA THR A 556 -7.11 -25.17 -16.95
C THR A 556 -5.64 -25.62 -16.90
N GLU A 557 -4.77 -24.91 -16.20
CA GLU A 557 -3.37 -25.31 -15.95
C GLU A 557 -3.26 -26.72 -15.33
N MET A 558 -4.06 -27.01 -14.31
CA MET A 558 -4.05 -28.32 -13.65
C MET A 558 -4.67 -29.40 -14.53
N VAL A 559 -5.72 -29.08 -15.31
CA VAL A 559 -6.30 -30.00 -16.30
C VAL A 559 -5.26 -30.38 -17.37
N ILE A 560 -4.44 -29.43 -17.83
CA ILE A 560 -3.34 -29.70 -18.78
C ILE A 560 -2.26 -30.59 -18.12
N ARG A 561 -1.84 -30.28 -16.88
CA ARG A 561 -0.90 -31.12 -16.11
C ARG A 561 -1.40 -32.54 -15.90
N LEU A 562 -2.69 -32.70 -15.59
CA LEU A 562 -3.36 -34.00 -15.46
C LEU A 562 -3.31 -34.80 -16.77
N HIS A 563 -3.69 -34.19 -17.90
CA HIS A 563 -3.65 -34.87 -19.20
C HIS A 563 -2.23 -35.34 -19.56
N LEU A 564 -1.21 -34.50 -19.36
CA LEU A 564 0.19 -34.87 -19.56
C LEU A 564 0.64 -36.01 -18.62
N ALA A 565 0.25 -35.97 -17.34
CA ALA A 565 0.58 -37.02 -16.38
C ALA A 565 -0.11 -38.37 -16.68
N VAL A 566 -1.34 -38.33 -17.20
CA VAL A 566 -2.18 -39.49 -17.57
C VAL A 566 -1.78 -40.09 -18.92
N GLN A 567 -1.25 -39.30 -19.87
CA GLN A 567 -0.83 -39.80 -21.19
C GLN A 567 0.55 -40.48 -21.20
N ILE A 568 1.39 -40.25 -20.17
CA ILE A 568 2.73 -40.84 -20.06
C ILE A 568 2.72 -42.10 -19.15
N PRO A 569 1.82 -43.08 -19.37
CA PRO A 569 2.18 -44.49 -19.15
C PRO A 569 1.48 -45.45 -20.15
N ALA A 570 2.02 -45.60 -21.36
CA ALA A 570 1.68 -46.71 -22.25
C ALA A 570 2.78 -47.05 -23.27
N CYS A 571 3.07 -46.15 -24.23
CA CYS A 571 3.67 -46.58 -25.50
C CYS A 571 5.11 -46.10 -25.83
N VAL A 572 5.74 -45.24 -25.01
CA VAL A 572 7.00 -44.56 -25.41
C VAL A 572 8.28 -45.21 -24.84
N TYR A 573 8.19 -46.08 -23.83
CA TYR A 573 9.39 -46.65 -23.18
C TYR A 573 10.20 -47.68 -24.01
N ALA A 574 9.78 -47.98 -25.25
CA ALA A 574 10.45 -48.97 -26.11
C ALA A 574 11.50 -48.39 -27.06
N LYS A 575 11.37 -47.12 -27.52
CA LYS A 575 12.29 -46.48 -28.49
C LYS A 575 12.32 -44.95 -28.33
N ILE A 576 13.42 -44.34 -28.79
CA ILE A 576 13.73 -42.89 -28.86
C ILE A 576 14.27 -42.26 -27.55
N PRO A 577 15.61 -42.21 -27.36
CA PRO A 577 16.25 -41.58 -26.20
C PRO A 577 16.43 -40.04 -26.36
N HIS A 578 15.41 -39.29 -26.76
CA HIS A 578 15.46 -37.82 -26.84
C HIS A 578 14.09 -37.17 -26.55
N MET A 579 13.78 -36.93 -25.27
CA MET A 579 12.55 -36.20 -24.88
C MET A 579 12.80 -34.95 -24.01
N VAL A 580 13.95 -34.28 -24.20
CA VAL A 580 14.16 -32.88 -23.76
C VAL A 580 13.69 -31.89 -24.84
N TYR A 581 13.50 -32.34 -26.09
CA TYR A 581 13.27 -31.47 -27.26
C TYR A 581 11.79 -31.14 -27.57
N LEU A 582 10.79 -31.81 -26.97
CA LEU A 582 9.41 -31.65 -27.43
C LEU A 582 8.79 -30.28 -27.08
N LEU A 583 9.24 -29.66 -25.98
CA LEU A 583 8.92 -28.26 -25.66
C LEU A 583 9.51 -27.26 -26.67
N HIS A 584 10.59 -27.63 -27.37
CA HIS A 584 11.15 -26.83 -28.45
C HIS A 584 10.39 -27.02 -29.78
N LEU A 585 9.98 -28.23 -30.12
CA LEU A 585 9.32 -28.49 -31.41
C LEU A 585 7.93 -27.85 -31.54
N LEU A 586 7.14 -27.78 -30.45
CA LEU A 586 5.89 -27.01 -30.44
C LEU A 586 6.11 -25.48 -30.54
N SER A 587 7.33 -24.99 -30.35
CA SER A 587 7.67 -23.58 -30.63
C SER A 587 8.08 -23.32 -32.09
N LEU A 588 8.38 -24.36 -32.88
CA LEU A 588 8.85 -24.25 -34.26
C LEU A 588 7.73 -24.36 -35.31
N VAL A 589 6.63 -25.07 -35.01
CA VAL A 589 5.48 -25.17 -35.94
C VAL A 589 4.79 -23.82 -36.15
N SER A 590 4.87 -22.89 -35.19
CA SER A 590 4.40 -21.51 -35.32
C SER A 590 5.39 -20.56 -36.01
N ALA A 591 6.54 -21.06 -36.49
CA ALA A 591 7.60 -20.26 -37.12
C ALA A 591 7.76 -20.53 -38.63
N ALA A 592 6.86 -21.32 -39.23
CA ALA A 592 6.96 -21.77 -40.62
C ALA A 592 6.24 -20.88 -41.66
N ASP A 593 5.43 -19.91 -41.23
CA ASP A 593 4.58 -19.05 -42.11
C ASP A 593 5.15 -17.64 -42.35
N VAL A 594 6.47 -17.46 -42.23
CA VAL A 594 7.17 -16.21 -42.64
C VAL A 594 8.41 -16.58 -43.46
N GLY A 595 8.24 -16.81 -44.76
CA GLY A 595 9.31 -17.40 -45.58
C GLY A 595 9.22 -17.24 -47.11
N ALA A 596 8.52 -16.24 -47.64
CA ALA A 596 8.31 -16.12 -49.09
C ALA A 596 8.30 -14.68 -49.64
N TYR A 597 9.41 -13.95 -49.53
CA TYR A 597 9.73 -12.85 -50.46
C TYR A 597 11.25 -12.69 -50.65
N SER A 598 11.76 -13.15 -51.80
CA SER A 598 13.16 -13.03 -52.20
C SER A 598 13.40 -11.71 -52.94
N GLY A 599 14.14 -10.79 -52.34
CA GLY A 599 14.65 -9.59 -53.01
C GLY A 599 16.14 -9.74 -53.38
N PRO A 600 16.55 -9.52 -54.65
CA PRO A 600 17.96 -9.52 -55.03
C PRO A 600 18.67 -8.22 -54.62
N GLN A 601 19.99 -8.30 -54.49
CA GLN A 601 20.91 -7.15 -54.41
C GLN A 601 20.90 -6.39 -55.77
N SER A 602 21.29 -5.12 -55.92
CA SER A 602 22.49 -4.47 -55.37
C SER A 602 22.56 -2.93 -55.55
N SER A 603 23.57 -2.33 -54.89
CA SER A 603 24.40 -1.19 -55.37
C SER A 603 23.81 0.21 -55.69
N HIS A 604 24.26 1.19 -54.89
CA HIS A 604 24.65 2.58 -55.23
C HIS A 604 23.71 3.54 -56.02
N GLY A 605 23.49 4.72 -55.42
CA GLY A 605 23.06 5.92 -56.14
C GLY A 605 22.91 7.15 -55.23
N GLN A 606 23.94 7.99 -55.13
CA GLN A 606 23.80 9.32 -54.50
C GLN A 606 23.02 10.27 -55.42
N ARG A 607 22.06 11.03 -54.88
CA ARG A 607 21.73 12.40 -55.35
C ARG A 607 20.84 13.16 -54.37
N SER A 608 21.28 14.38 -54.03
CA SER A 608 20.48 15.42 -53.38
C SER A 608 19.79 16.29 -54.43
N CYS A 609 18.55 16.74 -54.17
CA CYS A 609 17.91 17.85 -54.89
C CYS A 609 17.04 18.69 -53.93
N HIS A 610 16.70 19.92 -54.34
CA HIS A 610 16.18 20.98 -53.48
C HIS A 610 14.64 21.04 -53.36
N ALA A 611 14.19 21.82 -52.38
CA ALA A 611 12.80 22.08 -52.00
C ALA A 611 12.01 23.01 -52.95
N ALA A 612 10.68 22.99 -52.83
CA ALA A 612 9.78 24.12 -53.14
C ALA A 612 8.39 23.97 -52.50
N GLY A 613 7.73 25.09 -52.16
CA GLY A 613 6.28 25.29 -52.33
C GLY A 613 5.29 24.83 -51.24
N SER A 614 4.85 25.77 -50.40
CA SER A 614 3.49 25.86 -49.82
C SER A 614 2.61 26.77 -50.76
N PRO A 615 1.32 27.12 -50.50
CA PRO A 615 0.43 26.86 -49.34
C PRO A 615 -1.09 26.60 -49.63
N LEU A 616 -1.89 26.31 -48.56
CA LEU A 616 -3.35 26.58 -48.37
C LEU A 616 -4.38 25.95 -49.37
N SER A 617 -5.69 25.72 -49.11
CA SER A 617 -6.63 25.73 -47.95
C SER A 617 -8.01 25.15 -48.46
N ASP A 618 -9.11 24.90 -47.74
CA ASP A 618 -9.56 25.06 -46.33
C ASP A 618 -10.70 24.04 -46.01
N GLY A 619 -11.47 24.21 -44.92
CA GLY A 619 -12.73 23.50 -44.61
C GLY A 619 -12.62 22.50 -43.44
N SER A 620 -12.86 22.84 -42.16
CA SER A 620 -14.05 23.41 -41.49
C SER A 620 -15.13 22.35 -41.12
N GLY A 621 -15.82 22.42 -39.97
CA GLY A 621 -15.90 23.54 -39.01
C GLY A 621 -16.21 23.15 -37.54
N TRP A 622 -16.44 24.17 -36.72
CA TRP A 622 -16.64 24.10 -35.26
C TRP A 622 -18.13 24.08 -34.87
N VAL A 623 -18.43 23.84 -33.59
CA VAL A 623 -19.16 24.82 -32.74
C VAL A 623 -18.62 24.81 -31.31
N GLN A 624 -18.26 25.99 -30.77
CA GLN A 624 -18.22 26.23 -29.32
C GLN A 624 -18.65 27.69 -29.04
N ALA A 625 -19.58 27.88 -28.10
CA ALA A 625 -20.12 29.19 -27.70
C ALA A 625 -20.81 29.04 -26.33
N LYS A 626 -20.92 30.07 -25.47
CA LYS A 626 -20.43 31.46 -25.53
C LYS A 626 -20.21 31.95 -24.09
N GLN A 627 -19.29 32.88 -23.87
CA GLN A 627 -19.10 33.54 -22.58
C GLN A 627 -19.05 35.06 -22.78
N THR A 628 -19.95 35.80 -22.14
CA THR A 628 -20.09 37.27 -22.32
C THR A 628 -19.85 38.01 -21.01
N ARG A 629 -18.84 38.88 -21.00
CA ARG A 629 -18.72 39.97 -20.02
C ARG A 629 -19.78 41.04 -20.29
N ALA A 630 -20.27 41.64 -19.23
CA ALA A 630 -20.84 42.99 -19.25
C ALA A 630 -20.23 43.77 -18.07
N SER A 631 -20.03 45.07 -18.23
CA SER A 631 -19.35 45.92 -17.24
C SER A 631 -20.09 47.25 -17.06
N ARG A 632 -20.41 47.57 -15.82
CA ARG A 632 -20.56 48.92 -15.26
C ARG A 632 -20.15 48.87 -13.79
#